data_AF-A0A517RJT3-F1
#
_entry.id   AF-A0A517RJT3-F1
#
_cell.length_a   1.000
_cell.length_b   1.000
_cell.length_c   1.000
_cell.angle_alpha   90.00
_cell.angle_beta   90.00
_cell.angle_gamma   90.00
#
_symmetry.space_group_name_H-M   'P 1'
#
loop_
_entity.id
_entity.type
_entity.pdbx_description
1 polymer ?
#
loop_
_entity_poly.entity_id
_entity_poly.type
_entity_poly.pdbx_seq_one_letter_code
_entity_poly.pdbx_strand_id
1 'polypeptide(L)'
;MSQKPWYELSDYTIRRSGLKAKLEDFNAFDGIFSERNRFNIPGPFYCGQTDNCLTGRLEAPDNVMYDENGYEFLFRQPINHSELENVVSAANFDPFCGYAADGNQHWTLTLISDWWKSRDDLLAEVDALRTLNDNVDEWQAYLTGPAIEYLRQYAFFIEEGRLPEARDHLPRL
;
A
#
# COMPACT_ATOMS: atom_id res chain seq x y z
N MET A 1 10.61 5.32 -25.62
CA MET A 1 11.39 5.48 -24.38
C MET A 1 10.51 4.96 -23.27
N SER A 2 10.77 3.73 -22.82
CA SER A 2 9.90 3.03 -21.87
C SER A 2 10.03 3.66 -20.51
N GLN A 3 8.98 4.33 -20.06
CA GLN A 3 8.86 4.85 -18.70
C GLN A 3 8.78 3.62 -17.80
N LYS A 4 9.88 3.28 -17.12
CA LYS A 4 9.95 2.15 -16.17
C LYS A 4 9.12 2.50 -14.94
N PRO A 5 8.06 1.76 -14.61
CA PRO A 5 7.37 1.94 -13.35
C PRO A 5 7.67 0.73 -12.44
N TRP A 6 8.29 1.05 -11.31
CA TRP A 6 8.13 0.41 -10.00
C TRP A 6 9.01 -0.81 -9.67
N TYR A 7 10.11 -0.46 -8.96
CA TYR A 7 10.97 -1.22 -8.03
C TYR A 7 11.71 -2.48 -8.53
N GLU A 8 13.05 -2.44 -8.54
CA GLU A 8 13.80 -3.68 -8.35
C GLU A 8 13.62 -4.12 -6.90
N LEU A 9 13.08 -5.32 -6.67
CA LEU A 9 13.21 -5.96 -5.35
C LEU A 9 14.67 -6.31 -5.02
N SER A 10 15.62 -6.06 -5.93
CA SER A 10 17.06 -5.94 -5.67
C SER A 10 17.49 -4.57 -5.13
N ASP A 11 16.71 -3.49 -5.28
CA ASP A 11 16.85 -2.33 -4.39
C ASP A 11 16.33 -2.67 -2.98
N TYR A 12 15.44 -3.66 -2.90
CA TYR A 12 15.14 -4.43 -1.68
C TYR A 12 16.00 -5.70 -1.53
N THR A 13 17.08 -5.89 -2.32
CA THR A 13 18.11 -6.85 -1.90
C THR A 13 18.79 -6.19 -0.72
N ILE A 14 18.22 -6.55 0.42
CA ILE A 14 18.74 -6.53 1.77
C ILE A 14 20.08 -7.28 1.73
N ARG A 15 21.08 -6.73 1.05
CA ARG A 15 22.48 -6.99 1.34
C ARG A 15 22.75 -6.26 2.63
N ARG A 16 22.42 -6.95 3.74
CA ARG A 16 22.94 -6.75 5.10
C ARG A 16 23.73 -5.44 5.26
N SER A 17 23.09 -4.30 5.57
CA SER A 17 23.68 -3.20 6.40
C SER A 17 23.02 -1.82 6.28
N GLY A 18 22.33 -1.47 5.19
CA GLY A 18 21.96 -0.06 4.93
C GLY A 18 20.58 0.38 5.42
N LEU A 19 19.52 -0.10 4.76
CA LEU A 19 18.14 0.34 5.04
C LEU A 19 17.60 -0.29 6.33
N LYS A 20 18.02 -1.52 6.67
CA LYS A 20 17.71 -2.15 7.95
C LYS A 20 18.26 -1.31 9.11
N ALA A 21 19.49 -0.82 9.05
CA ALA A 21 20.01 0.09 10.07
C ALA A 21 19.30 1.46 10.08
N LYS A 22 18.85 1.95 8.90
CA LYS A 22 18.05 3.19 8.80
C LYS A 22 16.59 3.04 9.22
N LEU A 23 16.04 1.82 9.32
CA LEU A 23 14.67 1.54 9.76
C LEU A 23 14.63 0.85 11.14
N GLU A 24 15.71 0.19 11.58
CA GLU A 24 15.86 -0.40 12.93
C GLU A 24 15.98 0.66 14.03
N ASP A 25 16.37 1.88 13.67
CA ASP A 25 16.26 3.05 14.55
C ASP A 25 14.81 3.55 14.67
N PHE A 26 13.88 3.08 13.81
CA PHE A 26 12.48 3.48 13.77
C PHE A 26 11.57 2.31 14.12
N ASN A 27 11.04 2.33 15.33
CA ASN A 27 9.96 1.45 15.79
C ASN A 27 8.62 1.68 15.04
N ALA A 28 8.62 2.38 13.90
CA ALA A 28 7.46 2.92 13.21
C ALA A 28 6.66 1.89 12.39
N PHE A 29 7.26 0.72 12.10
CA PHE A 29 6.65 -0.32 11.27
C PHE A 29 6.36 -1.60 12.06
N ASP A 30 5.47 -1.51 13.05
CA ASP A 30 5.09 -2.61 13.95
C ASP A 30 3.63 -3.08 13.73
N GLY A 31 2.97 -2.61 12.67
CA GLY A 31 1.60 -2.96 12.32
C GLY A 31 1.40 -4.47 12.09
N ILE A 32 0.20 -4.96 12.43
CA ILE A 32 -0.14 -6.38 12.37
C ILE A 32 -1.04 -6.66 11.16
N PHE A 33 -0.64 -7.61 10.30
CA PHE A 33 -1.37 -7.91 9.06
C PHE A 33 -2.83 -8.34 9.26
N SER A 34 -3.13 -9.06 10.35
CA SER A 34 -4.51 -9.45 10.69
C SER A 34 -5.40 -8.27 11.09
N GLU A 35 -4.80 -7.14 11.43
CA GLU A 35 -5.46 -5.89 11.83
C GLU A 35 -5.45 -4.84 10.71
N ARG A 36 -4.95 -5.20 9.52
CA ARG A 36 -4.88 -4.28 8.38
C ARG A 36 -6.25 -3.67 8.07
N ASN A 37 -6.26 -2.36 7.84
CA ASN A 37 -7.45 -1.69 7.35
C ASN A 37 -7.86 -2.33 6.00
N ARG A 38 -9.15 -2.66 5.87
CA ARG A 38 -9.69 -3.33 4.67
C ARG A 38 -9.54 -2.48 3.40
N PHE A 39 -9.42 -1.16 3.53
CA PHE A 39 -9.23 -0.25 2.40
C PHE A 39 -7.79 -0.21 1.87
N ASN A 40 -6.81 -0.78 2.59
CA ASN A 40 -5.45 -0.88 2.09
C ASN A 40 -5.43 -1.62 0.76
N ILE A 41 -4.86 -1.01 -0.27
CA ILE A 41 -4.57 -1.73 -1.50
C ILE A 41 -3.50 -2.80 -1.22
N PRO A 42 -3.71 -4.06 -1.65
CA PRO A 42 -2.71 -5.11 -1.46
C PRO A 42 -1.33 -4.69 -1.99
N GLY A 43 -0.30 -4.85 -1.17
CA GLY A 43 1.04 -4.37 -1.45
C GLY A 43 2.00 -4.60 -0.28
N PRO A 44 3.29 -4.21 -0.44
CA PRO A 44 4.30 -4.37 0.60
C PRO A 44 4.01 -3.51 1.84
N PHE A 45 3.46 -2.31 1.66
CA PHE A 45 3.12 -1.40 2.76
C PHE A 45 1.62 -1.44 3.05
N TYR A 46 1.26 -1.37 4.33
CA TYR A 46 -0.15 -1.28 4.75
C TYR A 46 -0.24 -0.63 6.13
N CYS A 47 -1.43 -0.14 6.47
CA CYS A 47 -1.77 0.31 7.82
C CYS A 47 -2.60 -0.76 8.54
N GLY A 48 -2.17 -1.19 9.73
CA GLY A 48 -2.91 -1.94 10.74
C GLY A 48 -3.91 -1.06 11.49
N GLN A 49 -4.04 -1.27 12.80
CA GLN A 49 -4.68 -0.28 13.68
C GLN A 49 -3.73 0.91 13.87
N THR A 50 -4.08 2.05 13.29
CA THR A 50 -3.34 3.32 13.41
C THR A 50 -4.08 4.29 14.34
N ASP A 51 -3.44 5.28 14.95
CA ASP A 51 -4.13 6.45 15.53
C ASP A 51 -3.16 7.61 15.58
N ASN A 52 -3.01 8.28 14.43
CA ASN A 52 -1.99 9.29 14.25
C ASN A 52 -2.53 10.71 14.26
N CYS A 53 -3.69 10.92 14.89
CA CYS A 53 -4.32 12.24 14.97
C CYS A 53 -4.55 12.88 13.58
N LEU A 54 -4.79 12.06 12.55
CA LEU A 54 -5.01 12.47 11.16
C LEU A 54 -3.80 13.18 10.51
N THR A 55 -2.59 12.68 10.72
CA THR A 55 -1.36 13.30 10.17
C THR A 55 -0.80 12.62 8.93
N GLY A 56 -1.09 11.35 8.65
CA GLY A 56 -0.36 10.59 7.63
C GLY A 56 -0.74 10.98 6.21
N ARG A 57 -1.96 11.48 5.98
CA ARG A 57 -2.29 12.16 4.71
C ARG A 57 -1.53 13.48 4.53
N LEU A 58 -1.20 14.20 5.61
CA LEU A 58 -0.40 15.43 5.51
C LEU A 58 1.02 15.13 5.05
N GLU A 59 1.55 13.98 5.47
CA GLU A 59 2.88 13.48 5.11
C GLU A 59 2.90 12.77 3.74
N ALA A 60 1.86 11.99 3.43
CA ALA A 60 1.76 11.15 2.22
C ALA A 60 0.40 11.29 1.49
N PRO A 61 0.04 12.49 1.01
CA PRO A 61 -1.28 12.77 0.43
C PRO A 61 -1.61 11.96 -0.83
N ASP A 62 -0.58 11.49 -1.52
CA ASP A 62 -0.66 10.71 -2.75
C ASP A 62 -0.85 9.20 -2.52
N ASN A 63 -0.75 8.75 -1.26
CA ASN A 63 -0.73 7.33 -0.88
C ASN A 63 -1.69 6.98 0.26
N VAL A 64 -1.92 7.91 1.20
CA VAL A 64 -2.67 7.67 2.45
C VAL A 64 -4.02 8.36 2.44
N MET A 65 -5.02 7.67 2.96
CA MET A 65 -6.37 8.17 3.24
C MET A 65 -6.83 7.69 4.63
N TYR A 66 -7.90 8.30 5.13
CA TYR A 66 -8.56 7.93 6.38
C TYR A 66 -9.86 7.19 6.10
N ASP A 67 -10.18 6.17 6.88
CA ASP A 67 -11.53 5.62 6.94
C ASP A 67 -12.47 6.54 7.75
N GLU A 68 -13.74 6.17 7.88
CA GLU A 68 -14.75 6.98 8.60
C GLU A 68 -14.43 7.21 10.09
N ASN A 69 -13.59 6.36 10.69
CA ASN A 69 -13.17 6.46 12.09
C ASN A 69 -11.83 7.20 12.23
N GLY A 70 -11.22 7.63 11.13
CA GLY A 70 -9.91 8.29 11.13
C GLY A 70 -8.73 7.33 11.08
N TYR A 71 -8.96 6.01 10.95
CA TYR A 71 -7.88 5.06 10.76
C TYR A 71 -7.29 5.19 9.36
N GLU A 72 -5.97 5.17 9.27
CA GLU A 72 -5.28 5.31 8.01
C GLU A 72 -5.27 4.04 7.19
N PHE A 73 -5.18 4.21 5.88
CA PHE A 73 -4.90 3.14 4.93
C PHE A 73 -4.13 3.66 3.73
N LEU A 74 -3.30 2.80 3.14
CA LEU A 74 -2.68 3.07 1.85
C LEU A 74 -3.67 2.76 0.73
N PHE A 75 -4.23 3.80 0.11
CA PHE A 75 -5.12 3.63 -1.04
C PHE A 75 -4.33 3.35 -2.34
N ARG A 76 -3.05 3.72 -2.37
CA ARG A 76 -2.12 3.51 -3.48
C ARG A 76 -0.70 3.29 -2.94
N GLN A 77 -0.02 2.24 -3.42
CA GLN A 77 1.38 1.99 -3.06
C GLN A 77 2.31 3.08 -3.62
N PRO A 78 3.39 3.42 -2.90
CA PRO A 78 4.37 4.39 -3.37
C PRO A 78 5.01 3.92 -4.66
N ILE A 79 5.01 4.78 -5.66
CA ILE A 79 5.49 4.41 -6.98
C ILE A 79 6.94 4.88 -7.18
N ASN A 80 7.31 6.04 -6.67
CA ASN A 80 8.67 6.58 -6.81
C ASN A 80 9.33 6.80 -5.44
N HIS A 81 10.61 7.18 -5.45
CA HIS A 81 11.38 7.41 -4.22
C HIS A 81 10.76 8.49 -3.31
N SER A 82 10.21 9.56 -3.90
CA SER A 82 9.59 10.64 -3.12
C SER A 82 8.32 10.17 -2.42
N GLU A 83 7.47 9.40 -3.11
CA GLU A 83 6.28 8.82 -2.48
C GLU A 83 6.66 7.81 -1.38
N LEU A 84 7.74 7.06 -1.57
CA LEU A 84 8.25 6.14 -0.53
C LEU A 84 8.74 6.91 0.70
N GLU A 85 9.50 7.99 0.52
CA GLU A 85 9.95 8.85 1.63
C GLU A 85 8.75 9.45 2.38
N ASN A 86 7.71 9.85 1.67
CA ASN A 86 6.47 10.36 2.26
C ASN A 86 5.76 9.29 3.10
N VAL A 87 5.60 8.06 2.61
CA VAL A 87 5.00 6.95 3.38
C VAL A 87 5.83 6.62 4.62
N VAL A 88 7.15 6.65 4.52
CA VAL A 88 8.04 6.47 5.68
C VAL A 88 7.89 7.63 6.67
N SER A 89 7.73 8.87 6.19
CA SER A 89 7.44 10.03 7.04
C SER A 89 6.12 9.83 7.78
N ALA A 90 5.04 9.45 7.08
CA ALA A 90 3.73 9.17 7.67
C ALA A 90 3.81 8.12 8.79
N ALA A 91 4.52 7.02 8.56
CA ALA A 91 4.76 5.99 9.57
C ALA A 91 5.48 6.53 10.82
N ASN A 92 6.46 7.43 10.64
CA ASN A 92 7.18 8.04 11.76
C ASN A 92 6.33 8.99 12.62
N PHE A 93 5.25 9.53 12.06
CA PHE A 93 4.31 10.37 12.78
C PHE A 93 3.16 9.57 13.42
N ASP A 94 3.10 8.25 13.23
CA ASP A 94 2.12 7.40 13.90
C ASP A 94 2.63 6.95 15.29
N PRO A 95 2.08 7.50 16.39
CA PRO A 95 2.53 7.16 17.73
C PRO A 95 2.23 5.70 18.11
N PHE A 96 1.31 5.03 17.40
CA PHE A 96 0.99 3.62 17.61
C PHE A 96 1.74 2.68 16.68
N CYS A 97 2.56 3.22 15.76
CA CYS A 97 3.40 2.44 14.86
C CYS A 97 2.60 1.38 14.06
N GLY A 98 1.36 1.72 13.70
CA GLY A 98 0.42 0.83 13.02
C GLY A 98 0.73 0.63 11.54
N TYR A 99 1.67 1.35 10.96
CA TYR A 99 2.20 1.05 9.63
C TYR A 99 2.99 -0.26 9.62
N ALA A 100 3.06 -0.91 8.48
CA ALA A 100 3.87 -2.10 8.28
C ALA A 100 4.43 -2.16 6.85
N ALA A 101 5.53 -2.89 6.70
CA ALA A 101 6.26 -3.04 5.44
C ALA A 101 6.53 -4.52 5.07
N ASP A 102 5.87 -5.46 5.75
CA ASP A 102 6.03 -6.90 5.59
C ASP A 102 4.92 -7.55 4.75
N GLY A 103 4.11 -6.75 4.04
CA GLY A 103 2.94 -7.25 3.28
C GLY A 103 3.27 -8.35 2.27
N ASN A 104 4.47 -8.32 1.67
CA ASN A 104 4.96 -9.36 0.75
C ASN A 104 5.02 -10.77 1.40
N GLN A 105 5.09 -10.86 2.73
CA GLN A 105 5.14 -12.13 3.46
C GLN A 105 3.75 -12.71 3.74
N HIS A 106 2.70 -11.88 3.62
CA HIS A 106 1.35 -12.21 4.07
C HIS A 106 0.34 -12.30 2.94
N TRP A 107 0.47 -11.43 1.92
CA TRP A 107 -0.41 -11.47 0.77
C TRP A 107 -0.23 -12.77 -0.02
N THR A 108 -1.34 -13.32 -0.49
CA THR A 108 -1.39 -14.47 -1.40
C THR A 108 -2.26 -14.11 -2.60
N LEU A 109 -2.15 -14.85 -3.71
CA LEU A 109 -3.03 -14.65 -4.86
C LEU A 109 -4.52 -14.71 -4.47
N THR A 110 -4.89 -15.64 -3.59
CA THR A 110 -6.26 -15.76 -3.08
C THR A 110 -6.70 -14.51 -2.33
N LEU A 111 -5.90 -14.02 -1.38
CA LEU A 111 -6.23 -12.81 -0.62
C LEU A 111 -6.34 -11.56 -1.51
N ILE A 112 -5.46 -11.44 -2.51
CA ILE A 112 -5.50 -10.33 -3.48
C ILE A 112 -6.76 -10.41 -4.34
N SER A 113 -7.11 -11.60 -4.86
CA SER A 113 -8.32 -11.80 -5.66
C SER A 113 -9.59 -11.53 -4.85
N ASP A 114 -9.65 -11.98 -3.60
CA ASP A 114 -10.82 -11.76 -2.74
C ASP A 114 -10.96 -10.28 -2.37
N TRP A 115 -9.86 -9.58 -2.09
CA TRP A 115 -9.88 -8.13 -1.92
C TRP A 115 -10.39 -7.44 -3.18
N TRP A 116 -9.91 -7.81 -4.36
CA TRP A 116 -10.34 -7.22 -5.62
C TRP A 116 -11.84 -7.42 -5.91
N LYS A 117 -12.40 -8.59 -5.56
CA LYS A 117 -13.84 -8.86 -5.67
C LYS A 117 -14.67 -7.99 -4.72
N SER A 118 -14.12 -7.61 -3.56
CA SER A 118 -14.79 -6.72 -2.61
C SER A 118 -14.74 -5.23 -3.00
N ARG A 119 -14.04 -4.87 -4.08
CA ARG A 119 -13.84 -3.47 -4.51
C ARG A 119 -15.16 -2.71 -4.67
N ASP A 120 -16.20 -3.35 -5.19
CA ASP A 120 -17.49 -2.68 -5.39
C ASP A 120 -18.16 -2.31 -4.05
N ASP A 121 -17.92 -3.09 -2.99
CA ASP A 121 -18.35 -2.76 -1.62
C ASP A 121 -17.54 -1.58 -1.07
N LEU A 122 -16.21 -1.53 -1.33
CA LEU A 122 -15.38 -0.38 -0.96
C LEU A 122 -15.84 0.91 -1.65
N LEU A 123 -16.20 0.81 -2.94
CA LEU A 123 -16.70 1.93 -3.72
C LEU A 123 -18.08 2.41 -3.26
N ALA A 124 -18.89 1.55 -2.66
CA ALA A 124 -20.18 1.94 -2.09
C ALA A 124 -20.03 2.84 -0.85
N GLU A 125 -18.86 2.84 -0.20
CA GLU A 125 -18.56 3.62 1.02
C GLU A 125 -17.84 4.95 0.72
N VAL A 126 -17.64 5.28 -0.56
CA VAL A 126 -16.98 6.51 -1.05
C VAL A 126 -17.50 7.78 -0.39
N ASP A 127 -18.81 7.93 -0.23
CA ASP A 127 -19.40 9.15 0.33
C ASP A 127 -19.08 9.35 1.81
N ALA A 128 -18.92 8.27 2.58
CA ALA A 128 -18.52 8.36 3.99
C ALA A 128 -17.09 8.90 4.13
N LEU A 129 -16.19 8.51 3.22
CA LEU A 129 -14.79 8.91 3.25
C LEU A 129 -14.56 10.39 2.93
N ARG A 130 -15.49 11.05 2.21
CA ARG A 130 -15.36 12.47 1.80
C ARG A 130 -15.28 13.45 2.97
N THR A 131 -15.75 13.06 4.15
CA THR A 131 -15.70 13.91 5.35
C THR A 131 -14.26 14.17 5.79
N LEU A 132 -13.37 13.20 5.61
CA LEU A 132 -11.98 13.23 6.08
C LEU A 132 -10.97 13.31 4.94
N ASN A 133 -11.40 13.09 3.70
CA ASN A 133 -10.52 12.98 2.53
C ASN A 133 -11.02 13.83 1.37
N ASP A 134 -10.12 14.59 0.76
CA ASP A 134 -10.40 15.38 -0.46
C ASP A 134 -9.97 14.65 -1.75
N ASN A 135 -9.21 13.57 -1.66
CA ASN A 135 -8.65 12.76 -2.75
C ASN A 135 -9.51 11.52 -3.08
N VAL A 136 -10.74 11.48 -2.58
CA VAL A 136 -11.68 10.35 -2.80
C VAL A 136 -11.94 10.11 -4.29
N ASP A 137 -12.02 11.17 -5.10
CA ASP A 137 -12.23 11.05 -6.54
C ASP A 137 -11.03 10.40 -7.24
N GLU A 138 -9.81 10.68 -6.77
CA GLU A 138 -8.58 10.02 -7.26
C GLU A 138 -8.59 8.54 -6.90
N TRP A 139 -8.91 8.21 -5.65
CA TRP A 139 -9.02 6.82 -5.21
C TRP A 139 -10.07 6.04 -6.01
N GLN A 140 -11.24 6.62 -6.25
CA GLN A 140 -12.29 6.03 -7.07
C GLN A 140 -11.82 5.81 -8.53
N ALA A 141 -11.17 6.81 -9.13
CA ALA A 141 -10.59 6.69 -10.48
C ALA A 141 -9.50 5.62 -10.53
N TYR A 142 -8.69 5.50 -9.48
CA TYR A 142 -7.64 4.49 -9.36
C TYR A 142 -8.22 3.07 -9.29
N LEU A 143 -9.19 2.84 -8.40
CA LEU A 143 -9.85 1.53 -8.23
C LEU A 143 -10.62 1.08 -9.47
N THR A 144 -11.26 2.01 -10.19
CA THR A 144 -12.02 1.71 -11.41
C THR A 144 -11.15 1.63 -12.67
N GLY A 145 -9.86 1.94 -12.57
CA GLY A 145 -8.94 1.89 -13.70
C GLY A 145 -7.59 1.26 -13.32
N PRO A 146 -6.52 2.03 -13.09
CA PRO A 146 -5.15 1.51 -13.01
C PRO A 146 -4.88 0.45 -11.93
N ALA A 147 -5.68 0.37 -10.87
CA ALA A 147 -5.46 -0.57 -9.76
C ALA A 147 -5.43 -2.03 -10.21
N ILE A 148 -6.24 -2.42 -11.20
CA ILE A 148 -6.27 -3.82 -11.68
C ILE A 148 -4.92 -4.25 -12.25
N GLU A 149 -4.27 -3.38 -13.01
CA GLU A 149 -3.01 -3.73 -13.66
C GLU A 149 -1.89 -3.80 -12.63
N TYR A 150 -1.88 -2.87 -11.66
CA TYR A 150 -1.00 -2.95 -10.50
C TYR A 150 -1.17 -4.26 -9.72
N LEU A 151 -2.40 -4.63 -9.36
CA LEU A 151 -2.66 -5.82 -8.55
C LEU A 151 -2.32 -7.11 -9.28
N ARG A 152 -2.53 -7.17 -10.61
CA ARG A 152 -2.14 -8.34 -11.42
C ARG A 152 -0.63 -8.51 -11.47
N GLN A 153 0.13 -7.43 -11.59
CA GLN A 153 1.59 -7.46 -11.53
C GLN A 153 2.09 -7.83 -10.13
N TYR A 154 1.46 -7.28 -9.08
CA TYR A 154 1.81 -7.61 -7.69
C TYR A 154 1.50 -9.07 -7.36
N ALA A 155 0.33 -9.58 -7.76
CA ALA A 155 -0.06 -10.98 -7.57
C ALA A 155 0.90 -11.93 -8.30
N PHE A 156 1.33 -11.59 -9.52
CA PHE A 156 2.37 -12.33 -10.23
C PHE A 156 3.68 -12.36 -9.44
N PHE A 157 4.10 -11.20 -8.92
CA PHE A 157 5.32 -11.10 -8.11
C PHE A 157 5.25 -11.98 -6.85
N ILE A 158 4.13 -12.00 -6.15
CA ILE A 158 3.94 -12.83 -4.95
C ILE A 158 4.08 -14.33 -5.26
N GLU A 159 3.49 -14.81 -6.36
CA GLU A 159 3.55 -16.24 -6.73
C GLU A 159 4.92 -16.66 -7.29
N GLU A 160 5.54 -15.80 -8.12
CA GLU A 160 6.72 -16.16 -8.91
C GLU A 160 8.04 -15.66 -8.29
N GLY A 161 7.97 -14.78 -7.29
CA GLY A 161 9.14 -14.17 -6.64
C GLY A 161 9.95 -13.23 -7.54
N ARG A 162 9.41 -12.83 -8.69
CA ARG A 162 10.02 -11.91 -9.68
C ARG A 162 8.98 -11.03 -10.34
N LEU A 163 9.41 -9.91 -10.89
CA LEU A 163 8.53 -9.06 -11.69
C LEU A 163 8.13 -9.74 -13.02
N PRO A 164 6.94 -9.41 -13.55
CA PRO A 164 6.53 -9.87 -14.86
C PRO A 164 7.30 -9.18 -15.99
N GLU A 165 7.64 -9.95 -17.02
CA GLU A 165 8.13 -9.48 -18.31
C GLU A 165 6.99 -9.43 -19.33
N ALA A 166 7.21 -8.78 -20.48
CA ALA A 166 6.20 -8.63 -21.53
C ALA A 166 5.63 -9.96 -22.09
N ARG A 167 6.32 -11.09 -21.88
CA ARG A 167 5.88 -12.43 -22.31
C ARG A 167 5.07 -13.18 -21.26
N ASP A 168 5.04 -12.70 -20.03
CA ASP A 168 4.40 -13.39 -18.93
C ASP A 168 2.87 -13.21 -18.97
N HIS A 169 2.15 -14.23 -18.53
CA HIS A 169 0.71 -14.18 -18.39
C HIS A 169 0.37 -13.79 -16.96
N LEU A 170 -0.18 -12.59 -16.76
CA LEU A 170 -0.56 -12.14 -15.44
C LEU A 170 -1.82 -12.85 -14.94
N PRO A 171 -1.93 -13.15 -13.62
CA PRO A 171 -3.13 -13.69 -13.00
C PRO A 171 -4.40 -12.91 -13.36
N ARG A 172 -5.54 -13.59 -13.34
CA ARG A 172 -6.85 -12.94 -13.40
C ARG A 172 -7.33 -12.70 -11.97
N LEU A 173 -7.87 -11.51 -11.71
CA LEU A 173 -8.39 -11.11 -10.42
C LEU A 173 -9.90 -10.92 -10.50
#